data_AF-A0A7W4UK16-F1
#
_entry.id   AF-A0A7W4UK16-F1
#
_cell.length_a   1.000
_cell.length_b   1.000
_cell.length_c   1.000
_cell.angle_alpha   90.00
_cell.angle_beta   90.00
_cell.angle_gamma   90.00
#
_symmetry.space_group_name_H-M   'P 1'
#
loop_
_entity.id
_entity.type
_entity.pdbx_description
1 polymer ?
#
loop_
_entity_poly.entity_id
_entity_poly.type
_entity_poly.pdbx_seq_one_letter_code
_entity_poly.pdbx_strand_id
1 'polypeptide(L)'
;MTEDSSPTSALEVVRREQLRQSVAERDKLRAVLAAREAGATQAQVAEALGVSQPAVVKMLARAADKAPAIREGFSSATPLEVAERYAAGLISREQMRAELSTWDYTPTPRPDGPYDEIWVEDVNSFDGVRQATRYGLIDYDDYDAILAGRRQHVTQD
;
A
#
# COMPACT_ATOMS: atom_id res chain seq x y z
N MET A 1 -3.34 37.85 0.61
CA MET A 1 -3.74 36.61 1.29
C MET A 1 -2.85 35.51 0.72
N THR A 2 -1.64 35.43 1.26
CA THR A 2 -0.55 34.56 0.80
C THR A 2 0.02 33.97 2.07
N GLU A 3 -0.71 33.02 2.65
CA GLU A 3 -0.21 32.21 3.74
C GLU A 3 -0.04 30.81 3.16
N ASP A 4 1.14 30.25 3.42
CA ASP A 4 1.59 28.90 3.10
C ASP A 4 2.46 28.70 1.84
N SER A 5 3.47 29.56 1.67
CA SER A 5 4.65 29.26 0.82
C SER A 5 5.89 28.95 1.65
N SER A 6 5.72 28.19 2.72
CA SER A 6 6.86 27.67 3.49
C SER A 6 7.53 26.53 2.71
N PRO A 7 8.87 26.40 2.74
CA PRO A 7 9.54 25.26 2.11
C PRO A 7 8.98 23.90 2.53
N THR A 8 8.50 23.79 3.77
CA THR A 8 7.84 22.59 4.30
C THR A 8 6.57 22.21 3.54
N SER A 9 5.64 23.15 3.34
CA SER A 9 4.38 22.86 2.62
C SER A 9 4.62 22.56 1.14
N ALA A 10 5.62 23.21 0.52
CA ALA A 10 6.04 22.85 -0.84
C ALA A 10 6.61 21.42 -0.91
N LEU A 11 7.41 20.99 0.06
CA LEU A 11 7.95 19.63 0.13
C LEU A 11 6.85 18.58 0.40
N GLU A 12 5.85 18.90 1.20
CA GLU A 12 4.67 18.04 1.41
C GLU A 12 3.88 17.83 0.12
N VAL A 13 3.72 18.87 -0.70
CA VAL A 13 3.12 18.75 -2.04
C VAL A 13 3.94 17.81 -2.92
N VAL A 14 5.27 17.99 -2.99
CA VAL A 14 6.16 17.10 -3.77
C VAL A 14 6.02 15.66 -3.31
N ARG A 15 6.03 15.44 -1.99
CA ARG A 15 5.87 14.11 -1.39
C ARG A 15 4.54 13.46 -1.76
N ARG A 16 3.44 14.21 -1.68
CA ARG A 16 2.11 13.74 -2.06
C ARG A 16 2.05 13.34 -3.53
N GLU A 17 2.60 14.14 -4.43
CA GLU A 17 2.64 13.80 -5.86
C GLU A 17 3.51 12.57 -6.14
N GLN A 18 4.64 12.42 -5.44
CA GLN A 18 5.45 11.21 -5.54
C GLN A 18 4.66 9.96 -5.09
N LEU A 19 3.88 10.05 -4.01
CA LEU A 19 3.03 8.95 -3.56
C LEU A 19 1.92 8.64 -4.56
N ARG A 20 1.27 9.66 -5.13
CA ARG A 20 0.27 9.49 -6.20
C ARG A 20 0.87 8.75 -7.39
N GLN A 21 2.07 9.12 -7.81
CA GLN A 21 2.76 8.44 -8.89
C GLN A 21 3.08 6.97 -8.55
N SER A 22 3.57 6.70 -7.34
CA SER A 22 3.86 5.33 -6.89
C SER A 22 2.61 4.46 -6.84
N VAL A 23 1.49 4.98 -6.32
CA VAL A 23 0.20 4.27 -6.28
C VAL A 23 -0.31 4.03 -7.71
N ALA A 24 -0.30 5.06 -8.56
CA ALA A 24 -0.73 4.93 -9.96
C ALA A 24 0.12 3.92 -10.74
N GLU A 25 1.42 3.82 -10.46
CA GLU A 25 2.27 2.80 -11.07
C GLU A 25 1.84 1.39 -10.66
N ARG A 26 1.55 1.16 -9.36
CA ARG A 26 1.05 -0.14 -8.89
C ARG A 26 -0.31 -0.48 -9.50
N ASP A 27 -1.21 0.49 -9.57
CA ASP A 27 -2.54 0.29 -10.17
C ASP A 27 -2.47 0.02 -11.66
N LYS A 28 -1.54 0.67 -12.38
CA LYS A 28 -1.25 0.35 -13.78
C LYS A 28 -0.74 -1.09 -13.93
N LEU A 29 0.17 -1.54 -13.07
CA LEU A 29 0.68 -2.91 -13.09
C LEU A 29 -0.44 -3.94 -12.83
N ARG A 30 -1.34 -3.68 -11.88
CA ARG A 30 -2.53 -4.50 -11.63
C ARG A 30 -3.46 -4.53 -12.83
N ALA A 31 -3.74 -3.38 -13.44
CA ALA A 31 -4.59 -3.28 -14.63
C ALA A 31 -4.01 -4.06 -15.82
N VAL A 32 -2.69 -4.05 -16.00
CA VAL A 32 -1.99 -4.84 -17.01
C VAL A 32 -2.13 -6.35 -16.75
N LEU A 33 -1.98 -6.80 -15.49
CA LEU A 33 -2.23 -8.21 -15.13
C LEU A 33 -3.69 -8.60 -15.37
N ALA A 34 -4.64 -7.81 -14.87
CA ALA A 34 -6.07 -8.08 -15.02
C ALA A 34 -6.50 -8.14 -16.50
N ALA A 35 -5.97 -7.26 -17.35
CA ALA A 35 -6.22 -7.31 -18.79
C ALA A 35 -5.70 -8.62 -19.42
N ARG A 36 -4.53 -9.11 -18.98
CA ARG A 36 -3.97 -10.39 -19.44
C ARG A 36 -4.81 -11.58 -18.97
N GLU A 37 -5.28 -11.56 -17.73
CA GLU A 37 -6.15 -12.59 -17.16
C GLU A 37 -7.52 -12.62 -17.86
N ALA A 38 -8.03 -11.45 -18.30
CA ALA A 38 -9.23 -11.32 -19.12
C ALA A 38 -9.03 -11.72 -20.60
N GLY A 39 -7.83 -12.14 -21.00
CA GLY A 39 -7.54 -12.68 -22.33
C GLY A 39 -6.95 -11.70 -23.35
N ALA A 40 -6.70 -10.44 -22.98
CA ALA A 40 -6.05 -9.49 -23.90
C ALA A 40 -4.63 -9.93 -24.23
N THR A 41 -4.17 -9.82 -25.48
CA THR A 41 -2.79 -10.11 -25.89
C THR A 41 -1.80 -9.04 -25.40
N GLN A 42 -0.51 -9.37 -25.27
CA GLN A 42 0.52 -8.37 -24.94
C GLN A 42 0.59 -7.25 -25.99
N ALA A 43 0.30 -7.55 -27.26
CA ALA A 43 0.26 -6.56 -28.34
C ALA A 43 -0.89 -5.57 -28.15
N GLN A 44 -2.10 -6.06 -27.81
CA GLN A 44 -3.25 -5.19 -27.49
C GLN A 44 -2.99 -4.31 -26.27
N VAL A 45 -2.34 -4.85 -25.23
CA VAL A 45 -1.95 -4.05 -24.05
C VAL A 45 -0.89 -3.01 -24.42
N ALA A 46 0.07 -3.35 -25.27
CA ALA A 46 1.12 -2.43 -25.72
C ALA A 46 0.52 -1.27 -26.54
N GLU A 47 -0.40 -1.58 -27.45
CA GLU A 47 -1.15 -0.60 -28.23
C GLU A 47 -1.96 0.34 -27.33
N ALA A 48 -2.73 -0.20 -26.38
CA ALA A 48 -3.55 0.58 -25.45
C ALA A 48 -2.72 1.55 -24.59
N LEU A 49 -1.50 1.16 -24.23
CA LEU A 49 -0.59 1.98 -23.42
C LEU A 49 0.33 2.89 -24.24
N GLY A 50 0.35 2.75 -25.58
CA GLY A 50 1.30 3.47 -26.44
C GLY A 50 2.76 3.11 -26.18
N VAL A 51 3.05 1.87 -25.79
CA VAL A 51 4.39 1.38 -25.46
C VAL A 51 4.79 0.19 -26.35
N SER A 52 6.05 -0.22 -26.26
CA SER A 52 6.51 -1.43 -26.97
C SER A 52 6.05 -2.71 -26.26
N GLN A 53 5.84 -3.79 -27.01
CA GLN A 53 5.50 -5.10 -26.44
C GLN A 53 6.54 -5.61 -25.40
N PRO A 54 7.87 -5.43 -25.60
CA PRO A 54 8.85 -5.76 -24.55
C PRO A 54 8.67 -4.96 -23.25
N ALA A 55 8.13 -3.74 -23.32
CA ALA A 55 7.81 -2.97 -22.11
C ALA A 55 6.68 -3.63 -21.31
N VAL A 56 5.66 -4.17 -21.99
CA VAL A 56 4.57 -4.93 -21.35
C VAL A 56 5.11 -6.19 -20.66
N VAL A 57 6.04 -6.92 -21.28
CA VAL A 57 6.70 -8.08 -20.65
C VAL A 57 7.39 -7.68 -19.34
N LYS A 58 8.13 -6.56 -19.35
CA LYS A 58 8.78 -6.04 -18.13
C LYS A 58 7.77 -5.59 -17.08
N MET A 59 6.65 -5.01 -17.48
CA MET A 59 5.56 -4.64 -16.56
C MET A 59 4.98 -5.89 -15.90
N LEU A 60 4.65 -6.93 -16.67
CA LEU A 60 4.11 -8.18 -16.13
C LEU A 60 5.07 -8.86 -15.15
N ALA A 61 6.36 -8.90 -15.46
CA ALA A 61 7.37 -9.44 -14.55
C ALA A 61 7.44 -8.65 -13.23
N ARG A 62 7.33 -7.31 -13.28
CA ARG A 62 7.33 -6.47 -12.08
C ARG A 62 6.04 -6.55 -11.28
N ALA A 63 4.91 -6.75 -11.95
CA ALA A 63 3.60 -6.72 -11.32
C ALA A 63 3.45 -7.82 -10.26
N ALA A 64 4.03 -9.00 -10.52
CA ALA A 64 4.07 -10.12 -9.57
C ALA A 64 4.67 -9.74 -8.21
N ASP A 65 5.72 -8.91 -8.19
CA ASP A 65 6.42 -8.53 -6.96
C ASP A 65 5.94 -7.19 -6.38
N LYS A 66 5.59 -6.24 -7.26
CA LYS A 66 5.39 -4.82 -6.88
C LYS A 66 3.93 -4.41 -6.78
N ALA A 67 3.02 -5.21 -7.31
CA ALA A 67 1.62 -4.87 -7.41
C ALA A 67 0.73 -6.07 -7.02
N PRO A 68 0.87 -6.59 -5.78
CA PRO A 68 0.01 -7.66 -5.29
C PRO A 68 -1.46 -7.27 -5.41
N ALA A 69 -2.33 -8.26 -5.60
CA ALA A 69 -3.76 -8.03 -5.81
C ALA A 69 -4.39 -7.28 -4.61
N ILE A 70 -5.31 -6.36 -4.92
CA ILE A 70 -6.07 -5.65 -3.87
C ILE A 70 -6.90 -6.69 -3.10
N ARG A 71 -6.87 -6.59 -1.77
CA ARG A 71 -7.65 -7.48 -0.91
C ARG A 71 -9.13 -7.17 -1.06
N GLU A 72 -9.97 -8.20 -1.14
CA GLU A 72 -11.42 -8.03 -1.23
C GLU A 72 -11.95 -7.19 -0.06
N GLY A 73 -12.73 -6.15 -0.39
CA GLY A 73 -13.27 -5.21 0.60
C GLY A 73 -12.31 -4.08 1.02
N PHE A 74 -11.10 -4.02 0.47
CA PHE A 74 -10.11 -2.98 0.76
C PHE A 74 -9.77 -2.15 -0.48
N SER A 75 -9.17 -0.99 -0.25
CA SER A 75 -8.62 -0.15 -1.32
C SER A 75 -7.24 -0.62 -1.80
N SER A 76 -6.58 -1.50 -1.05
CA SER A 76 -5.14 -1.76 -1.18
C SER A 76 -4.80 -3.23 -0.94
N ALA A 77 -3.58 -3.62 -1.32
CA ALA A 77 -3.09 -4.98 -1.12
C ALA A 77 -2.34 -5.17 0.21
N THR A 78 -1.83 -4.09 0.80
CA THR A 78 -1.10 -4.13 2.09
C THR A 78 -1.51 -2.96 2.99
N PRO A 79 -1.33 -3.08 4.33
CA PRO A 79 -1.56 -1.97 5.26
C PRO A 79 -0.75 -0.72 4.93
N LEU A 80 0.52 -0.88 4.53
CA LEU A 80 1.36 0.25 4.14
C LEU A 80 0.77 0.98 2.93
N GLU A 81 0.26 0.25 1.94
CA GLU A 81 -0.34 0.85 0.75
C GLU A 81 -1.63 1.60 1.06
N VAL A 82 -2.42 1.17 2.05
CA VAL A 82 -3.58 1.96 2.55
C VAL A 82 -3.10 3.33 3.06
N ALA A 83 -2.02 3.36 3.86
CA ALA A 83 -1.47 4.61 4.37
C ALA A 83 -0.86 5.48 3.26
N GLU A 84 -0.21 4.88 2.26
CA GLU A 84 0.29 5.60 1.07
C GLU A 84 -0.86 6.24 0.29
N ARG A 85 -2.00 5.54 0.11
CA ARG A 85 -3.20 6.10 -0.54
C ARG A 85 -3.79 7.27 0.24
N TYR A 86 -3.84 7.17 1.56
CA TYR A 86 -4.27 8.27 2.43
C TYR A 86 -3.36 9.49 2.29
N ALA A 87 -2.05 9.30 2.43
CA ALA A 87 -1.07 10.36 2.29
C ALA A 87 -1.02 10.96 0.87
N ALA A 88 -1.39 10.18 -0.16
CA ALA A 88 -1.63 10.65 -1.52
C ALA A 88 -2.95 11.43 -1.70
N GLY A 89 -3.82 11.44 -0.69
CA GLY A 89 -5.15 12.05 -0.74
C GLY A 89 -6.14 11.30 -1.64
N LEU A 90 -5.94 9.99 -1.83
CA LEU A 90 -6.79 9.13 -2.66
C LEU A 90 -7.91 8.46 -1.84
N ILE A 91 -7.74 8.33 -0.53
CA ILE A 91 -8.75 7.87 0.41
C ILE A 91 -8.82 8.83 1.60
N SER A 92 -9.97 8.89 2.27
CA SER A 92 -10.15 9.75 3.45
C SER A 92 -9.46 9.18 4.68
N ARG A 93 -9.27 10.02 5.71
CA ARG A 93 -8.71 9.61 7.00
C ARG A 93 -9.59 8.55 7.67
N GLU A 94 -10.91 8.73 7.59
CA GLU A 94 -11.91 7.80 8.14
C GLU A 94 -11.85 6.45 7.44
N GLN A 95 -11.75 6.44 6.10
CA GLN A 95 -11.61 5.21 5.34
C GLN A 95 -10.31 4.48 5.67
N MET A 96 -9.19 5.21 5.71
CA MET A 96 -7.88 4.65 6.10
C MET A 96 -7.94 4.00 7.48
N ARG A 97 -8.50 4.71 8.48
CA ARG A 97 -8.66 4.16 9.83
C ARG A 97 -9.56 2.93 9.84
N ALA A 98 -10.68 2.95 9.11
CA ALA A 98 -11.60 1.82 9.04
C ALA A 98 -10.95 0.59 8.41
N GLU A 99 -10.26 0.75 7.27
CA GLU A 99 -9.54 -0.32 6.60
C GLU A 99 -8.43 -0.89 7.50
N LEU A 100 -7.56 -0.03 8.07
CA LEU A 100 -6.46 -0.50 8.92
C LEU A 100 -6.94 -1.09 10.25
N SER A 101 -8.02 -0.60 10.84
CA SER A 101 -8.57 -1.19 12.09
C SER A 101 -9.21 -2.55 11.87
N THR A 102 -9.73 -2.81 10.66
CA THR A 102 -10.39 -4.07 10.32
C THR A 102 -9.50 -5.04 9.56
N TRP A 103 -8.25 -4.66 9.29
CA TRP A 103 -7.28 -5.50 8.61
C TRP A 103 -6.98 -6.75 9.44
N ASP A 104 -7.01 -7.90 8.77
CA ASP A 104 -6.67 -9.19 9.33
C ASP A 104 -5.14 -9.34 9.34
N TYR A 105 -4.51 -8.76 10.37
CA TYR A 105 -3.06 -8.73 10.50
C TYR A 105 -2.50 -10.11 10.85
N THR A 106 -1.52 -10.58 10.09
CA THR A 106 -0.76 -11.76 10.51
C THR A 106 -0.07 -11.46 11.85
N PRO A 107 -0.20 -12.35 12.85
CA PRO A 107 0.54 -12.23 14.10
C PRO A 107 2.04 -12.22 13.81
N THR A 108 2.74 -11.17 14.21
CA THR A 108 4.22 -11.19 14.20
C THR A 108 4.66 -12.24 15.22
N PRO A 109 5.38 -13.31 14.82
CA PRO A 109 5.89 -14.30 15.78
C PRO A 109 6.71 -13.56 16.84
N ARG A 110 6.46 -13.85 18.12
CA ARG A 110 7.38 -13.44 19.17
C ARG A 110 8.59 -14.37 19.04
N PRO A 111 9.82 -13.86 18.90
CA PRO A 111 11.01 -14.70 18.89
C PRO A 111 11.11 -15.45 20.23
N ASP A 112 11.18 -16.77 20.19
CA ASP A 112 11.35 -17.61 21.40
C ASP A 112 12.82 -17.68 21.87
N GLY A 113 13.76 -17.03 21.16
CA GLY A 113 15.17 -16.98 21.52
C GLY A 113 15.98 -15.93 20.74
N PRO A 114 17.17 -15.54 21.23
CA PRO A 114 17.97 -14.42 20.69
C PRO A 114 18.62 -14.68 19.32
N TYR A 115 18.44 -15.87 18.73
CA TYR A 115 19.13 -16.29 17.49
C TYR A 115 18.25 -17.01 16.45
N ASP A 116 16.94 -17.19 16.70
CA ASP A 116 16.04 -17.93 15.79
C ASP A 116 15.22 -17.01 14.85
N GLU A 117 15.62 -15.76 14.73
CA GLU A 117 14.88 -14.76 13.95
C GLU A 117 15.27 -14.81 12.46
N ILE A 118 14.76 -15.81 11.74
CA ILE A 118 14.48 -15.57 10.32
C ILE A 118 13.28 -14.63 10.31
N TRP A 119 13.54 -13.32 10.33
CA TRP A 119 12.54 -12.28 10.10
C TRP A 119 12.01 -12.43 8.67
N VAL A 120 10.98 -13.25 8.49
CA VAL A 120 10.17 -13.19 7.27
C VAL A 120 9.30 -11.95 7.42
N GLU A 121 9.64 -10.90 6.66
CA GLU A 121 8.86 -9.67 6.62
C GLU A 121 7.48 -9.98 6.02
N ASP A 122 6.48 -10.19 6.87
CA ASP A 122 5.11 -10.37 6.41
C ASP A 122 4.51 -8.99 6.13
N VAL A 123 4.26 -8.75 4.84
CA VAL A 123 3.63 -7.53 4.31
C VAL A 123 2.22 -7.27 4.83
N ASN A 124 1.56 -8.28 5.41
CA ASN A 124 0.25 -8.18 6.06
C ASN A 124 0.34 -8.01 7.58
N SER A 125 1.53 -8.00 8.17
CA SER A 125 1.69 -7.77 9.61
C SER A 125 1.42 -6.31 9.98
N PHE A 126 1.25 -6.07 11.29
CA PHE A 126 1.08 -4.71 11.82
C PHE A 126 2.32 -3.82 11.62
N ASP A 127 3.46 -4.39 11.19
CA ASP A 127 4.65 -3.62 10.84
C ASP A 127 4.39 -2.62 9.70
N GLY A 128 3.46 -2.91 8.79
CA GLY A 128 3.09 -1.94 7.74
C GLY A 128 2.55 -0.62 8.31
N VAL A 129 1.77 -0.67 9.41
CA VAL A 129 1.24 0.52 10.10
C VAL A 129 2.34 1.24 10.88
N ARG A 130 3.23 0.47 11.54
CA ARG A 130 4.42 1.03 12.22
C ARG A 130 5.34 1.73 11.23
N GLN A 131 5.56 1.13 10.07
CA GLN A 131 6.37 1.69 8.99
C GLN A 131 5.71 2.96 8.42
N ALA A 132 4.40 2.96 8.21
CA ALA A 132 3.66 4.15 7.79
C ALA A 132 3.85 5.32 8.77
N THR A 133 3.82 5.04 10.08
CA THR A 133 4.06 6.03 11.13
C THR A 133 5.50 6.55 11.10
N ARG A 134 6.49 5.66 10.98
CA ARG A 134 7.91 6.02 10.85
C ARG A 134 8.19 6.89 9.62
N TYR A 135 7.48 6.62 8.53
CA TYR A 135 7.55 7.45 7.34
C TYR A 135 6.74 8.75 7.49
N GLY A 136 5.87 8.89 8.48
CA GLY A 136 4.99 10.05 8.62
C GLY A 136 3.91 10.10 7.53
N LEU A 137 3.43 8.92 7.08
CA LEU A 137 2.24 8.80 6.23
C LEU A 137 0.94 8.91 7.05
N ILE A 138 1.03 8.54 8.33
CA ILE A 138 -0.01 8.69 9.35
C ILE A 138 0.64 9.28 10.60
N ASP A 139 -0.15 10.00 11.40
CA ASP A 139 0.32 10.54 12.68
C ASP A 139 0.12 9.53 13.84
N TYR A 140 0.56 9.91 15.05
CA TYR A 140 0.41 9.06 16.23
C TYR A 140 -1.05 8.89 16.65
N ASP A 141 -1.90 9.90 16.42
CA ASP A 141 -3.34 9.80 16.73
C ASP A 141 -4.03 8.77 15.81
N ASP A 142 -3.64 8.72 14.54
CA ASP A 142 -4.05 7.68 13.60
C ASP A 142 -3.57 6.31 14.05
N TYR A 143 -2.29 6.19 14.42
CA TYR A 143 -1.72 4.94 14.90
C TYR A 143 -2.47 4.40 16.11
N ASP A 144 -2.72 5.24 17.12
CA ASP A 144 -3.42 4.85 18.34
C ASP A 144 -4.89 4.51 18.07
N ALA A 145 -5.56 5.28 17.21
CA ALA A 145 -6.93 4.99 16.80
C ALA A 145 -7.04 3.65 16.07
N ILE A 146 -6.11 3.36 15.15
CA ILE A 146 -6.04 2.07 14.45
C ILE A 146 -5.80 0.94 15.45
N LEU A 147 -4.80 1.09 16.33
CA LEU A 147 -4.45 0.08 17.32
C LEU A 147 -5.61 -0.23 18.26
N ALA A 148 -6.33 0.79 18.73
CA ALA A 148 -7.51 0.66 19.59
C ALA A 148 -8.71 0.05 18.85
N GLY A 149 -8.86 0.34 17.55
CA GLY A 149 -9.93 -0.16 16.70
C GLY A 149 -9.75 -1.60 16.23
N ARG A 150 -8.56 -2.19 16.42
CA ARG A 150 -8.28 -3.58 16.04
C ARG A 150 -9.23 -4.52 16.75
N ARG A 151 -9.93 -5.32 15.95
CA ARG A 151 -10.57 -6.53 16.49
C ARG A 151 -9.47 -7.45 17.02
N GLN A 152 -9.36 -7.54 18.34
CA GLN A 152 -8.56 -8.60 18.94
C GLN A 152 -9.21 -9.92 18.54
N HIS A 153 -8.57 -10.69 17.66
CA HIS A 153 -8.81 -12.12 17.62
C HIS A 153 -8.29 -12.67 18.95
N VAL A 154 -9.15 -12.66 19.96
CA VAL A 154 -8.96 -13.48 21.14
C VAL A 154 -9.05 -14.91 20.64
N THR A 155 -7.90 -15.53 20.46
CA THR A 155 -7.83 -16.99 20.38
C THR A 155 -8.36 -17.50 21.71
N GLN A 156 -9.61 -17.94 21.75
CA GLN A 156 -10.07 -18.77 22.85
C GLN A 156 -9.40 -20.13 22.66
N ASP A 157 -8.53 -20.48 23.62
CA ASP A 157 -8.06 -21.85 23.87
C ASP A 157 -9.23 -22.82 24.13
#